data_AF-A0A921ILY2-F1
#
_entry.id   AF-A0A921ILY2-F1
#
_cell.length_a   1.000
_cell.length_b   1.000
_cell.length_c   1.000
_cell.angle_alpha   90.00
_cell.angle_beta   90.00
_cell.angle_gamma   90.00
#
_symmetry.space_group_name_H-M   'P 1'
#
loop_
_entity.id
_entity.type
_entity.pdbx_description
1 polymer ?
#
loop_
_entity_poly.entity_id
_entity_poly.type
_entity_poly.pdbx_seq_one_letter_code
_entity_poly.pdbx_strand_id
1 'polypeptide(L)'
;QPEVSFSSSENKCWFYLVTYYLYKTGYEIKEFPRVLARPPVDPGDFTYGEIRSRIIAQGDDDNGIVRYASRRKFVAGLTFELKSSHIDIDDLINQKFVEISNRQASFNNMSTDEKLAEIANLIENLLKKNGKFITPDYACVCQ
;
A
#
# COMPACT_ATOMS: atom_id res chain seq x y z
N GLN A 1 -20.33 14.38 6.17
CA GLN A 1 -18.92 14.26 5.74
C GLN A 1 -18.72 15.30 4.67
N PRO A 2 -17.62 16.09 4.67
CA PRO A 2 -17.44 17.15 3.69
C PRO A 2 -17.41 16.57 2.26
N GLU A 3 -17.83 17.34 1.27
CA GLU A 3 -17.64 17.00 -0.14
C GLU A 3 -16.14 17.10 -0.47
N VAL A 4 -15.42 16.01 -0.18
CA VAL A 4 -14.00 15.90 -0.53
C VAL A 4 -13.93 15.45 -1.99
N SER A 5 -13.52 16.38 -2.86
CA SER A 5 -13.24 16.08 -4.25
C SER A 5 -11.84 15.50 -4.40
N PHE A 6 -11.69 14.43 -5.19
CA PHE A 6 -10.38 13.90 -5.59
C PHE A 6 -9.72 14.70 -6.72
N SER A 7 -10.29 15.84 -7.11
CA SER A 7 -9.69 16.76 -8.09
C SER A 7 -8.40 17.41 -7.61
N SER A 8 -8.17 17.49 -6.30
CA SER A 8 -6.90 17.96 -5.74
C SER A 8 -5.84 16.85 -5.78
N SER A 9 -4.63 17.18 -6.20
CA SER A 9 -3.46 16.28 -6.17
C SER A 9 -3.20 15.71 -4.77
N GLU A 10 -3.49 16.47 -3.71
CA GLU A 10 -3.32 16.05 -2.33
C GLU A 10 -4.23 14.87 -1.94
N ASN A 11 -5.55 14.96 -2.16
CA ASN A 11 -6.48 13.86 -1.88
C ASN A 11 -6.16 12.60 -2.68
N LYS A 12 -5.68 12.77 -3.92
CA LYS A 12 -5.20 11.66 -4.74
C LYS A 12 -3.95 11.01 -4.13
N CYS A 13 -2.99 11.81 -3.67
CA CYS A 13 -1.80 11.32 -2.96
C CYS A 13 -2.18 10.54 -1.70
N TRP A 14 -3.05 11.09 -0.86
CA TRP A 14 -3.52 10.42 0.36
C TRP A 14 -4.23 9.09 0.09
N PHE A 15 -5.04 9.01 -0.97
CA PHE A 15 -5.64 7.75 -1.38
C PHE A 15 -4.59 6.67 -1.67
N TYR A 16 -3.55 7.00 -2.44
CA TYR A 16 -2.49 6.04 -2.76
C TYR A 16 -1.64 5.67 -1.54
N LEU A 17 -1.32 6.64 -0.68
CA LEU A 17 -0.55 6.37 0.55
C LEU A 17 -1.31 5.41 1.48
N VAL A 18 -2.61 5.64 1.68
CA VAL A 18 -3.44 4.80 2.54
C VAL A 18 -3.64 3.41 1.94
N THR A 19 -3.94 3.31 0.63
CA THR A 19 -4.11 2.00 -0.03
C THR A 19 -2.83 1.18 -0.01
N TYR A 20 -1.69 1.82 -0.29
CA TYR A 20 -0.36 1.20 -0.19
C TYR A 20 -0.06 0.71 1.23
N TYR A 21 -0.28 1.57 2.24
CA TYR A 21 -0.05 1.20 3.64
C TYR A 21 -0.89 -0.02 4.05
N LEU A 22 -2.18 -0.02 3.73
CA LEU A 22 -3.09 -1.13 4.06
C LEU A 22 -2.65 -2.41 3.35
N TYR A 23 -2.28 -2.33 2.08
CA TYR A 23 -1.77 -3.47 1.34
C TYR A 23 -0.49 -4.03 1.95
N LYS A 24 0.49 -3.18 2.26
CA LYS A 24 1.77 -3.61 2.86
C LYS A 24 1.62 -4.17 4.27
N THR A 25 0.60 -3.74 5.00
CA THR A 25 0.25 -4.30 6.31
C THR A 25 -0.59 -5.58 6.22
N GLY A 26 -0.92 -6.03 5.01
CA GLY A 26 -1.59 -7.32 4.75
C GLY A 26 -3.11 -7.23 4.74
N TYR A 27 -3.69 -6.03 4.74
CA TYR A 27 -5.13 -5.87 4.64
C TYR A 27 -5.64 -6.07 3.21
N GLU A 28 -6.80 -6.72 3.13
CA GLU A 28 -7.63 -6.83 1.94
C GLU A 28 -9.05 -6.37 2.27
N ILE A 29 -9.72 -5.71 1.33
CA ILE A 29 -11.16 -5.44 1.42
C ILE A 29 -11.87 -6.60 0.73
N LYS A 30 -12.65 -7.41 1.47
CA LYS A 30 -13.26 -8.64 0.91
C LYS A 30 -14.14 -8.37 -0.31
N GLU A 31 -14.86 -7.26 -0.29
CA GLU A 31 -15.75 -6.86 -1.37
C GLU A 31 -14.98 -6.37 -2.60
N PHE A 32 -13.74 -5.90 -2.41
CA PHE A 32 -12.85 -5.40 -3.46
C PHE A 32 -11.40 -5.93 -3.28
N PRO A 33 -11.15 -7.24 -3.49
CA PRO A 33 -9.89 -7.88 -3.10
C PRO A 33 -8.62 -7.26 -3.72
N ARG A 34 -8.76 -6.61 -4.87
CA ARG A 34 -7.63 -6.07 -5.63
C ARG A 34 -7.36 -4.60 -5.39
N VAL A 35 -8.28 -3.85 -4.78
CA VAL A 35 -8.20 -2.37 -4.77
C VAL A 35 -7.00 -1.84 -4.00
N LEU A 36 -6.61 -2.52 -2.91
CA LEU A 36 -5.45 -2.10 -2.11
C LEU A 36 -4.13 -2.46 -2.81
N ALA A 37 -4.07 -3.62 -3.47
CA ALA A 37 -2.89 -4.08 -4.22
C ALA A 37 -2.71 -3.37 -5.56
N ARG A 38 -3.81 -2.96 -6.19
CA ARG A 38 -3.90 -2.33 -7.52
C ARG A 38 -4.95 -1.23 -7.50
N PRO A 39 -4.68 -0.10 -6.81
CA PRO A 39 -5.60 1.03 -6.80
C PRO A 39 -5.79 1.60 -8.21
N PRO A 40 -6.99 2.09 -8.57
CA PRO A 40 -7.23 2.68 -9.88
C PRO A 40 -6.47 3.99 -10.07
N VAL A 41 -6.20 4.34 -11.33
CA VAL A 41 -5.49 5.58 -11.72
C VAL A 41 -6.24 6.82 -11.25
N ASP A 42 -7.56 6.80 -11.33
CA ASP A 42 -8.45 7.79 -10.73
C ASP A 42 -9.12 7.19 -9.47
N PRO A 43 -8.89 7.74 -8.27
CA PRO A 43 -9.60 7.31 -7.05
C PRO A 43 -11.13 7.35 -7.19
N GLY A 44 -11.68 8.21 -8.06
CA GLY A 44 -13.10 8.28 -8.38
C GLY A 44 -13.66 6.97 -8.95
N ASP A 45 -12.85 6.23 -9.71
CA ASP A 45 -13.26 4.95 -10.29
C ASP A 45 -13.63 3.95 -9.19
N PHE A 46 -12.88 3.92 -8.09
CA PHE A 46 -13.22 3.07 -6.95
C PHE A 46 -14.26 3.73 -6.03
N THR A 47 -13.97 4.93 -5.53
CA THR A 47 -14.74 5.60 -4.48
C THR A 47 -16.17 5.94 -4.89
N TYR A 48 -16.42 6.04 -6.20
CA TYR A 48 -17.74 6.21 -6.78
C TYR A 48 -18.11 5.06 -7.72
N GLY A 49 -17.31 4.78 -8.75
CA GLY A 49 -17.68 3.85 -9.83
C GLY A 49 -17.91 2.41 -9.37
N GLU A 50 -16.88 1.76 -8.82
CA GLU A 50 -16.93 0.37 -8.37
C GLU A 50 -17.89 0.18 -7.19
N ILE A 51 -17.84 1.09 -6.19
CA ILE A 51 -18.76 1.05 -5.05
C ILE A 51 -20.22 1.15 -5.52
N ARG A 52 -20.53 2.12 -6.40
CA ARG A 52 -21.88 2.25 -6.97
C ARG A 52 -22.30 1.01 -7.73
N SER A 53 -21.43 0.48 -8.57
CA SER A 53 -21.71 -0.70 -9.39
C SER A 53 -22.02 -1.91 -8.52
N ARG A 54 -21.30 -2.07 -7.39
CA ARG A 54 -21.55 -3.14 -6.43
C ARG A 54 -22.89 -2.98 -5.71
N ILE A 55 -23.26 -1.75 -5.32
CA ILE A 55 -24.55 -1.47 -4.68
C ILE A 55 -25.72 -1.80 -5.63
N ILE A 56 -25.61 -1.39 -6.91
CA ILE A 56 -26.61 -1.74 -7.93
C ILE A 56 -26.69 -3.25 -8.12
N ALA A 57 -25.56 -3.94 -8.17
CA ALA A 57 -25.53 -5.40 -8.30
C ALA A 57 -26.18 -6.13 -7.09
N GLN A 58 -26.25 -5.47 -5.92
CA GLN A 58 -26.93 -5.97 -4.73
C GLN A 58 -28.43 -5.61 -4.69
N GLY A 59 -28.92 -4.80 -5.64
CA GLY A 59 -30.31 -4.34 -5.70
C GLY A 59 -30.65 -3.23 -4.69
N ASP A 60 -29.65 -2.57 -4.13
CA ASP A 60 -29.80 -1.47 -3.16
C ASP A 60 -29.87 -0.08 -3.85
N ASP A 61 -30.34 -0.07 -5.09
CA ASP A 61 -30.53 1.11 -5.94
C ASP A 61 -32.02 1.36 -6.26
N ASP A 62 -32.35 2.62 -6.53
CA ASP A 62 -33.66 3.01 -7.03
C ASP A 62 -33.55 3.30 -8.53
N ASN A 63 -33.82 2.29 -9.36
CA ASN A 63 -33.82 2.42 -10.84
C ASN A 63 -32.50 2.97 -11.40
N GLY A 64 -31.37 2.41 -10.96
CA GLY A 64 -30.01 2.81 -11.32
C GLY A 64 -29.43 3.96 -10.49
N ILE A 65 -30.23 4.54 -9.59
CA ILE A 65 -29.81 5.66 -8.72
C ILE A 65 -29.42 5.11 -7.35
N VAL A 66 -28.16 5.30 -6.98
CA VAL A 66 -27.66 4.95 -5.65
C VAL A 66 -27.70 6.19 -4.75
N ARG A 67 -28.55 6.15 -3.74
CA ARG A 67 -28.65 7.24 -2.74
C ARG A 67 -27.39 7.32 -1.89
N TYR A 68 -27.07 8.53 -1.43
CA TYR A 68 -25.95 8.76 -0.52
C TYR A 68 -26.01 7.90 0.75
N ALA A 69 -27.21 7.71 1.30
CA ALA A 69 -27.43 6.87 2.49
C ALA A 69 -27.07 5.40 2.23
N SER A 70 -27.49 4.84 1.08
CA SER A 70 -27.15 3.47 0.67
C SER A 70 -25.63 3.32 0.52
N ARG A 71 -24.97 4.29 -0.12
CA ARG A 71 -23.51 4.30 -0.24
C ARG A 71 -22.80 4.30 1.11
N ARG A 72 -23.23 5.13 2.06
CA ARG A 72 -22.66 5.18 3.41
C ARG A 72 -22.86 3.88 4.16
N LYS A 73 -24.05 3.27 4.06
CA LYS A 73 -24.36 1.98 4.68
C LYS A 73 -23.45 0.89 4.14
N PHE A 74 -23.28 0.85 2.82
CA PHE A 74 -22.39 -0.11 2.16
C PHE A 74 -20.92 0.08 2.59
N VAL A 75 -20.40 1.32 2.53
CA VAL A 75 -19.01 1.61 2.94
C VAL A 75 -18.76 1.27 4.41
N ALA A 76 -19.71 1.55 5.29
CA ALA A 76 -19.61 1.20 6.71
C ALA A 76 -19.63 -0.32 6.97
N GLY A 77 -20.13 -1.11 6.01
CA GLY A 77 -20.18 -2.56 6.08
C GLY A 77 -19.02 -3.27 5.37
N LEU A 78 -18.03 -2.54 4.83
CA LEU A 78 -16.87 -3.15 4.19
C LEU A 78 -16.09 -4.00 5.19
N THR A 79 -15.75 -5.21 4.76
CA THR A 79 -15.04 -6.16 5.62
C THR A 79 -13.57 -6.16 5.27
N PHE A 80 -12.73 -5.81 6.25
CA PHE A 80 -11.28 -5.90 6.13
C PHE A 80 -10.80 -7.25 6.67
N GLU A 81 -9.97 -7.93 5.89
CA GLU A 81 -9.30 -9.17 6.29
C GLU A 81 -7.81 -8.95 6.34
N LEU A 82 -7.18 -9.38 7.44
CA LEU A 82 -5.73 -9.42 7.55
C LEU A 82 -5.23 -10.76 7.00
N LYS A 83 -4.64 -10.73 5.81
CA LYS A 83 -3.97 -11.91 5.25
C LYS A 83 -2.57 -12.00 5.85
N SER A 84 -2.22 -13.18 6.39
CA SER A 84 -0.92 -13.41 7.00
C SER A 84 0.20 -13.07 6.00
N SER A 85 1.04 -12.09 6.38
CA SER A 85 2.32 -11.71 5.79
C SER A 85 2.33 -11.34 4.28
N HIS A 86 2.12 -10.05 3.97
CA HIS A 86 2.56 -9.40 2.72
C HIS A 86 3.80 -8.52 2.90
N ILE A 87 4.51 -8.66 4.02
CA ILE A 87 5.92 -8.29 4.09
C ILE A 87 6.72 -9.49 3.58
N ASP A 88 6.43 -9.90 2.35
CA ASP A 88 7.41 -10.71 1.63
C ASP A 88 8.47 -9.74 1.14
N ILE A 89 9.69 -9.97 1.60
CA ILE A 89 10.84 -9.22 1.14
C ILE A 89 11.14 -9.75 -0.25
N ASP A 90 10.91 -8.92 -1.26
CA ASP A 90 11.20 -9.23 -2.65
C ASP A 90 12.58 -9.90 -2.77
N ASP A 91 12.69 -10.89 -3.64
CA ASP A 91 13.91 -11.71 -3.80
C ASP A 91 15.14 -10.83 -4.06
N LEU A 92 14.95 -9.69 -4.73
CA LEU A 92 15.98 -8.69 -4.95
C LEU A 92 16.52 -8.10 -3.64
N ILE A 93 15.64 -7.78 -2.69
CA ILE A 93 16.00 -7.23 -1.38
C ILE A 93 16.59 -8.34 -0.50
N ASN A 94 16.06 -9.57 -0.57
CA ASN A 94 16.66 -10.73 0.11
C ASN A 94 18.08 -10.99 -0.39
N GLN A 95 18.33 -10.90 -1.70
CA GLN A 95 19.68 -10.98 -2.26
C GLN A 95 20.59 -9.89 -1.71
N LYS A 96 20.09 -8.66 -1.55
CA LYS A 96 20.87 -7.58 -0.91
C LYS A 96 21.21 -7.86 0.54
N PHE A 97 20.32 -8.49 1.31
CA PHE A 97 20.66 -8.95 2.66
C PHE A 97 21.70 -10.07 2.65
N VAL A 98 21.62 -11.01 1.71
CA VAL A 98 22.62 -12.10 1.56
C VAL A 98 23.98 -11.56 1.13
N GLU A 99 24.03 -10.54 0.27
CA GLU A 99 25.28 -9.91 -0.19
C GLU A 99 26.05 -9.23 0.94
N ILE A 100 25.36 -8.71 1.96
CA ILE A 100 25.97 -7.93 3.05
C ILE A 100 26.08 -8.69 4.38
N SER A 101 25.28 -9.73 4.58
CA SER A 101 25.26 -10.45 5.85
C SER A 101 26.40 -11.47 5.90
N ASN A 102 27.20 -11.41 6.96
CA ASN A 102 28.28 -12.38 7.20
C ASN A 102 27.74 -13.74 7.69
N ARG A 103 26.42 -13.94 7.74
CA ARG A 103 25.75 -15.16 8.23
C ARG A 103 24.83 -15.74 7.14
N GLN A 104 24.86 -17.06 6.96
CA GLN A 104 23.96 -17.79 6.04
C GLN A 104 22.54 -18.03 6.61
N ALA A 105 21.99 -17.08 7.37
CA ALA A 105 20.62 -17.19 7.88
C ALA A 105 19.66 -16.38 6.99
N SER A 106 18.53 -16.98 6.59
CA SER A 106 17.47 -16.25 5.87
C SER A 106 16.92 -15.14 6.75
N PHE A 107 16.82 -13.92 6.21
CA PHE A 107 16.30 -12.74 6.91
C PHE A 107 14.95 -13.04 7.58
N ASN A 108 14.08 -13.79 6.91
CA ASN A 108 12.75 -14.14 7.42
C ASN A 108 12.80 -14.95 8.73
N ASN A 109 13.86 -15.73 8.96
CA ASN A 109 14.03 -16.58 10.13
C ASN A 109 14.77 -15.89 11.29
N MET A 110 15.18 -14.63 11.12
CA MET A 110 15.84 -13.85 12.16
C MET A 110 14.83 -13.31 13.19
N SER A 111 15.29 -13.08 14.42
CA SER A 111 14.51 -12.36 15.44
C SER A 111 14.26 -10.90 15.03
N THR A 112 13.30 -10.23 15.67
CA THR A 112 12.96 -8.83 15.36
C THR A 112 14.16 -7.89 15.50
N ASP A 113 14.95 -8.03 16.56
CA ASP A 113 16.11 -7.17 16.82
C ASP A 113 17.23 -7.40 15.78
N GLU A 114 17.44 -8.65 15.36
CA GLU A 114 18.38 -8.99 14.29
C GLU A 114 17.94 -8.43 12.94
N LYS A 115 16.64 -8.51 12.62
CA LYS A 115 16.07 -7.90 11.42
C LYS A 115 16.32 -6.40 11.37
N LEU A 116 16.14 -5.71 12.50
CA LEU A 116 16.40 -4.27 12.60
C LEU A 116 17.88 -3.93 12.37
N ALA A 117 18.79 -4.73 12.93
CA ALA A 117 20.23 -4.55 12.73
C ALA A 117 20.66 -4.77 11.27
N GLU A 118 20.15 -5.81 10.63
CA GLU A 118 20.45 -6.11 9.21
C GLU A 118 19.89 -5.03 8.27
N ILE A 119 18.70 -4.47 8.56
CA ILE A 119 18.16 -3.32 7.82
C ILE A 119 19.08 -2.11 7.94
N ALA A 120 19.56 -1.79 9.14
CA ALA A 120 20.47 -0.67 9.35
C ALA A 120 21.80 -0.85 8.58
N ASN A 121 22.35 -2.06 8.59
CA ASN A 121 23.56 -2.40 7.82
C ASN A 121 23.34 -2.28 6.31
N LEU A 122 22.18 -2.71 5.80
CA LEU A 122 21.84 -2.57 4.39
C LEU A 122 21.75 -1.11 3.96
N ILE A 123 21.07 -0.28 4.76
CA ILE A 123 20.98 1.16 4.52
C ILE A 123 22.38 1.78 4.52
N GLU A 124 23.21 1.45 5.50
CA GLU A 124 24.59 1.93 5.58
C GLU A 124 25.42 1.53 4.36
N ASN A 125 25.27 0.30 3.87
CA ASN A 125 25.98 -0.20 2.70
C ASN A 125 25.52 0.50 1.40
N LEU A 126 24.21 0.63 1.19
CA LEU A 126 23.63 1.32 0.02
C LEU A 126 24.04 2.80 -0.01
N LEU A 127 24.20 3.41 1.15
CA LEU A 127 24.65 4.78 1.29
C LEU A 127 26.17 4.93 1.23
N LYS A 128 26.96 3.86 1.06
CA LYS A 128 28.42 3.93 0.93
C LYS A 128 28.87 3.56 -0.47
N LYS A 129 29.54 4.49 -1.17
CA LYS A 129 30.24 4.24 -2.44
C LYS A 129 31.74 4.48 -2.25
N ASN A 130 32.57 3.48 -2.54
CA ASN A 130 34.03 3.53 -2.35
C ASN A 130 34.45 3.93 -0.92
N GLY A 131 33.75 3.42 0.10
CA GLY A 131 34.07 3.70 1.52
C GLY A 131 33.68 5.09 2.02
N LYS A 132 32.99 5.90 1.22
CA LYS A 132 32.45 7.22 1.62
C LYS A 132 30.94 7.21 1.52
N PHE A 133 30.27 7.91 2.44
CA PHE A 133 28.83 8.12 2.35
C PHE A 133 28.50 8.94 1.09
N ILE A 134 27.56 8.45 0.28
CA ILE A 134 27.02 9.23 -0.83
C ILE A 134 26.11 10.31 -0.26
N THR A 135 26.39 11.56 -0.60
CA THR A 135 25.41 12.64 -0.43
C THR A 135 24.44 12.56 -1.58
N PRO A 136 23.14 12.33 -1.35
CA PRO A 136 22.15 12.29 -2.43
C PRO A 136 22.09 13.66 -3.11
N ASP A 137 22.20 13.69 -4.44
CA ASP A 137 21.91 14.89 -5.21
C ASP A 137 20.39 15.01 -5.41
N TYR A 138 19.74 15.69 -4.47
CA TYR A 138 18.28 15.87 -4.46
C TYR A 138 17.77 16.66 -5.68
N ALA A 139 18.62 17.34 -6.44
CA ALA A 139 18.23 18.02 -7.67
C ALA A 139 17.94 17.03 -8.81
N CYS A 140 18.54 15.84 -8.79
CA CYS A 140 18.32 14.79 -9.80
C CYS A 140 17.18 13.81 -9.45
N VAL A 141 16.76 13.75 -8.18
CA VAL A 141 15.76 12.78 -7.70
C VAL A 141 14.33 13.32 -7.77
N CYS A 142 14.15 14.65 -7.72
CA CYS A 142 12.85 15.31 -7.70
C CYS A 142 12.48 15.97 -9.05
N GLN A 143 12.56 15.24 -10.17
CA GLN A 143 11.93 15.65 -11.43
C GLN A 143 10.51 15.10 -11.56
#